data_AF-A0A7V9LJB7-F1
#
_entry.id   AF-A0A7V9LJB7-F1
#
_cell.length_a   1.000
_cell.length_b   1.000
_cell.length_c   1.000
_cell.angle_alpha   90.00
_cell.angle_beta   90.00
_cell.angle_gamma   90.00
#
_symmetry.space_group_name_H-M   'P 1'
#
loop_
_entity.id
_entity.type
_entity.pdbx_description
1 polymer ?
#
loop_
_entity_poly.entity_id
_entity_poly.type
_entity_poly.pdbx_seq_one_letter_code
_entity_poly.pdbx_strand_id
1 'polypeptide(L)'
;AYLERITGPNAALAPLYETVAQFEYEPIYTVYLKYPAGVRVPRGFTALLDDPAKRHYAQWVFERGSLDHRNAAVLAAMVSASGPHEGEPLENVCQAVAAQLTQDLALPSPLDARAIAERRATFAALINIKRPPNRTEWPGFTLAGDWTESDYPSTLESAVRSGRSAAHAVIESRDSPVSSKQVSASPRGEFKLLSDR
;
A
#
# COMPACT_ATOMS: atom_id res chain seq x y z
N ALA A 1 9.28 -9.14 11.95
CA ALA A 1 8.32 -8.67 12.97
C ALA A 1 6.88 -9.13 12.73
N TYR A 2 6.17 -8.67 11.68
CA TYR A 2 4.74 -9.05 11.51
C TYR A 2 4.54 -10.52 11.12
N LEU A 3 5.27 -11.02 10.10
CA LEU A 3 5.18 -12.42 9.68
C LEU A 3 5.52 -13.37 10.82
N GLU A 4 6.65 -13.15 11.48
CA GLU A 4 7.10 -13.91 12.66
C GLU A 4 6.08 -13.90 13.81
N ARG A 5 5.28 -12.84 13.97
CA ARG A 5 4.19 -12.80 14.97
C ARG A 5 3.03 -13.72 14.59
N ILE A 6 2.76 -13.94 13.30
CA ILE A 6 1.71 -14.85 12.81
C ILE A 6 2.17 -16.29 12.90
N THR A 7 3.40 -16.55 12.46
CA THR A 7 3.95 -17.90 12.29
C THR A 7 4.65 -18.43 13.53
N GLY A 8 4.97 -17.54 14.48
CA GLY A 8 5.94 -17.81 15.54
C GLY A 8 7.39 -17.83 15.01
N PRO A 9 8.39 -17.86 15.90
CA PRO A 9 9.77 -18.11 15.51
C PRO A 9 9.86 -19.47 14.80
N ASN A 10 10.30 -19.46 13.55
CA ASN A 10 10.40 -20.67 12.72
C ASN A 10 11.69 -20.62 11.90
N ALA A 11 12.59 -21.56 12.16
CA ALA A 11 13.89 -21.62 11.49
C ALA A 11 13.77 -21.78 9.96
N ALA A 12 12.75 -22.50 9.48
CA ALA A 12 12.50 -22.65 8.05
C ALA A 12 12.13 -21.32 7.36
N LEU A 13 11.60 -20.36 8.13
CA LEU A 13 11.21 -19.04 7.63
C LEU A 13 12.23 -17.94 7.96
N ALA A 14 13.36 -18.25 8.58
CA ALA A 14 14.36 -17.25 8.93
C ALA A 14 14.85 -16.42 7.71
N PRO A 15 15.19 -17.03 6.55
CA PRO A 15 15.56 -16.25 5.36
C PRO A 15 14.44 -15.34 4.84
N LEU A 16 13.18 -15.76 4.99
CA LEU A 16 12.02 -14.96 4.61
C LEU A 16 11.87 -13.74 5.52
N TYR A 17 12.01 -13.93 6.83
CA TYR A 17 11.93 -12.83 7.79
C TYR A 17 13.00 -11.78 7.53
N GLU A 18 14.24 -12.23 7.25
CA GLU A 18 15.35 -11.35 6.88
C GLU A 18 15.05 -10.57 5.60
N THR A 19 14.56 -11.26 4.56
CA THR A 19 14.22 -10.62 3.27
C THR A 19 13.15 -9.53 3.44
N VAL A 20 12.04 -9.84 4.12
CA VAL A 20 10.93 -8.88 4.29
C VAL A 20 11.30 -7.76 5.26
N ALA A 21 12.24 -7.98 6.19
CA ALA A 21 12.74 -6.95 7.09
C ALA A 21 13.56 -5.87 6.36
N GLN A 22 14.07 -6.15 5.15
CA GLN A 22 14.80 -5.19 4.32
C GLN A 22 13.88 -4.25 3.54
N PHE A 23 12.56 -4.46 3.56
CA PHE A 23 11.64 -3.58 2.84
C PHE A 23 11.52 -2.24 3.53
N GLU A 24 11.90 -1.20 2.79
CA GLU A 24 11.51 0.18 3.06
C GLU A 24 10.12 0.43 2.46
N TYR A 25 9.43 1.44 2.97
CA TYR A 25 8.06 1.75 2.56
C TYR A 25 7.94 3.22 2.24
N GLU A 26 7.15 3.51 1.21
CA GLU A 26 6.86 4.87 0.78
C GLU A 26 5.40 5.20 1.09
N PRO A 27 5.14 6.41 1.63
CA PRO A 27 3.78 6.85 1.88
C PRO A 27 3.10 7.33 0.60
N ILE A 28 1.77 7.30 0.63
CA ILE A 28 0.94 8.05 -0.31
C ILE A 28 -0.10 8.82 0.50
N TYR A 29 -0.17 10.12 0.26
CA TYR A 29 -1.22 10.97 0.79
C TYR A 29 -2.22 11.26 -0.31
N THR A 30 -3.50 11.09 0.00
CA THR A 30 -4.59 11.60 -0.83
C THR A 30 -5.26 12.77 -0.13
N VAL A 31 -5.19 13.95 -0.74
CA VAL A 31 -5.89 15.15 -0.29
C VAL A 31 -7.17 15.29 -1.10
N TYR A 32 -8.31 15.13 -0.43
CA TYR A 32 -9.62 15.40 -1.02
C TYR A 32 -10.00 16.85 -0.76
N LEU A 33 -10.34 17.58 -1.83
CA LEU A 33 -10.73 18.99 -1.77
C LEU A 33 -12.13 19.15 -2.37
N LYS A 34 -13.07 19.67 -1.59
CA LYS A 34 -14.43 19.94 -2.03
C LYS A 34 -14.55 21.37 -2.49
N TYR A 35 -15.13 21.58 -3.66
CA TYR A 35 -15.33 22.88 -4.27
C TYR A 35 -16.80 23.22 -4.48
N PRO A 36 -17.13 24.48 -4.77
CA PRO A 36 -18.41 24.83 -5.38
C PRO A 36 -18.61 24.09 -6.71
N ALA A 37 -19.86 23.91 -7.11
CA ALA A 37 -20.19 23.32 -8.39
C ALA A 37 -19.54 24.09 -9.55
N GLY A 38 -19.12 23.37 -10.59
CA GLY A 38 -18.52 23.96 -11.79
C GLY A 38 -16.98 24.03 -11.79
N VAL A 39 -16.30 23.78 -10.66
CA VAL A 39 -14.85 23.59 -10.64
C VAL A 39 -14.49 22.31 -11.38
N ARG A 40 -13.56 22.41 -12.34
CA ARG A 40 -13.08 21.31 -13.19
C ARG A 40 -11.58 21.40 -13.37
N VAL A 41 -10.97 20.25 -13.61
CA VAL A 41 -9.55 20.14 -13.97
C VAL A 41 -9.48 19.79 -15.47
N PRO A 42 -8.54 20.35 -16.25
CA PRO A 42 -8.38 20.00 -17.66
C PRO A 42 -8.32 18.49 -17.86
N ARG A 43 -9.12 17.95 -18.79
CA ARG A 43 -9.21 16.50 -19.11
C ARG A 43 -9.59 15.58 -17.93
N GLY A 44 -10.09 16.14 -16.83
CA GLY A 44 -10.48 15.39 -15.63
C GLY A 44 -9.31 14.93 -14.75
N PHE A 45 -8.06 15.15 -15.18
CA PHE A 45 -6.86 14.96 -14.37
C PHE A 45 -5.70 15.80 -14.88
N THR A 46 -4.79 16.20 -14.02
CA THR A 46 -3.63 17.01 -14.39
C THR A 46 -2.42 16.62 -13.56
N ALA A 47 -1.26 16.53 -14.23
CA ALA A 47 0.03 16.41 -13.57
C ALA A 47 0.46 17.78 -13.06
N LEU A 48 1.04 17.81 -11.87
CA LEU A 48 1.53 19.00 -11.20
C LEU A 48 3.03 18.83 -10.96
N LEU A 49 3.76 19.94 -10.91
CA LEU A 49 5.16 19.92 -10.51
C LEU A 49 5.23 20.14 -9.00
N ASP A 50 5.79 19.16 -8.29
CA ASP A 50 6.12 19.31 -6.89
C ASP A 50 7.38 20.17 -6.71
N ASP A 51 7.35 20.99 -5.67
CA ASP A 51 8.44 21.87 -5.26
C ASP A 51 8.34 22.01 -3.73
N PRO A 52 9.03 21.13 -2.97
CA PRO A 52 8.95 21.13 -1.52
C PRO A 52 9.41 22.47 -0.90
N ALA A 53 10.26 23.24 -1.57
CA ALA A 53 10.69 24.56 -1.07
C ALA A 53 9.55 25.58 -1.07
N LYS A 54 8.55 25.41 -1.95
CA LYS A 54 7.32 26.20 -1.98
C LYS A 54 6.15 25.54 -1.24
N ARG A 55 6.38 24.37 -0.63
CA ARG A 55 5.32 23.49 -0.09
C ARG A 55 4.33 23.04 -1.18
N HIS A 56 4.78 22.93 -2.42
CA HIS A 56 4.02 22.32 -3.50
C HIS A 56 4.29 20.81 -3.43
N TYR A 57 3.34 20.05 -2.89
CA TYR A 57 3.53 18.63 -2.62
C TYR A 57 2.78 17.74 -3.61
N ALA A 58 1.67 18.20 -4.17
CA ALA A 58 0.86 17.38 -5.06
C ALA A 58 1.55 17.21 -6.40
N GLN A 59 1.57 15.98 -6.90
CA GLN A 59 2.12 15.58 -8.20
C GLN A 59 1.01 15.30 -9.22
N TRP A 60 -0.18 14.96 -8.72
CA TRP A 60 -1.36 14.68 -9.54
C TRP A 60 -2.62 15.22 -8.88
N VAL A 61 -3.59 15.62 -9.69
CA VAL A 61 -4.95 15.91 -9.24
C VAL A 61 -5.98 15.33 -10.21
N PHE A 62 -7.03 14.72 -9.67
CA PHE A 62 -8.09 14.06 -10.42
C PHE A 62 -9.46 14.61 -10.02
N GLU A 63 -10.33 14.81 -11.01
CA GLU A 63 -11.73 15.16 -10.81
C GLU A 63 -12.56 13.90 -10.53
N ARG A 64 -13.02 13.73 -9.29
CA ARG A 64 -13.78 12.54 -8.89
C ARG A 64 -15.19 12.48 -9.47
N GLY A 65 -15.79 13.65 -9.70
CA GLY A 65 -17.13 13.78 -10.28
C GLY A 65 -17.26 13.19 -11.68
N SER A 66 -16.16 13.09 -12.42
CA SER A 66 -16.12 12.48 -13.76
C SER A 66 -16.32 10.96 -13.73
N LEU A 67 -15.95 10.30 -12.62
CA LEU A 67 -16.08 8.85 -12.42
C LEU A 67 -17.37 8.49 -11.66
N ASP A 68 -17.76 9.33 -10.71
CA ASP A 68 -18.97 9.14 -9.90
C ASP A 68 -19.54 10.51 -9.52
N HIS A 69 -20.72 10.81 -10.08
CA HIS A 69 -21.43 12.08 -9.88
C HIS A 69 -21.72 12.41 -8.41
N ARG A 70 -21.74 11.42 -7.51
CA ARG A 70 -21.88 11.65 -6.05
C ARG A 70 -20.69 12.44 -5.47
N ASN A 71 -19.56 12.44 -6.17
CA ASN A 71 -18.35 13.20 -5.85
C ASN A 71 -18.21 14.45 -6.74
N ALA A 72 -19.32 15.01 -7.24
CA ALA A 72 -19.30 16.25 -8.01
C ALA A 72 -18.53 17.35 -7.26
N ALA A 73 -17.67 18.07 -8.00
CA ALA A 73 -16.80 19.12 -7.47
C ALA A 73 -15.86 18.67 -6.33
N VAL A 74 -15.55 17.38 -6.24
CA VAL A 74 -14.47 16.86 -5.38
C VAL A 74 -13.26 16.56 -6.25
N LEU A 75 -12.12 17.17 -5.89
CA LEU A 75 -10.82 16.83 -6.43
C LEU A 75 -10.09 15.90 -5.46
N ALA A 76 -9.31 14.97 -5.99
CA ALA A 76 -8.38 14.15 -5.23
C ALA A 76 -6.97 14.44 -5.74
N ALA A 77 -6.12 15.00 -4.88
CA ALA A 77 -4.73 15.29 -5.16
C ALA A 77 -3.82 14.28 -4.47
N MET A 78 -2.77 13.83 -5.16
CA MET A 78 -1.86 12.79 -4.68
C MET A 78 -0.49 13.39 -4.41
N VAL A 79 0.01 13.11 -3.22
CA VAL A 79 1.42 13.31 -2.84
C VAL A 79 1.99 11.93 -2.66
N SER A 80 2.98 11.58 -3.47
CA SER A 80 3.59 10.26 -3.47
C SER A 80 5.02 10.35 -2.97
N ALA A 81 5.45 9.26 -2.31
CA ALA A 81 6.77 9.10 -1.72
C ALA A 81 7.06 10.04 -0.54
N SER A 82 8.13 9.72 0.16
CA SER A 82 8.56 10.41 1.38
C SER A 82 8.97 11.85 1.10
N GLY A 83 8.75 12.75 2.06
CA GLY A 83 9.11 14.15 1.91
C GLY A 83 8.73 15.04 3.09
N PRO A 84 9.01 16.36 3.02
CA PRO A 84 8.82 17.28 4.16
C PRO A 84 7.38 17.31 4.72
N HIS A 85 6.39 17.02 3.87
CA HIS A 85 4.97 16.97 4.23
C HIS A 85 4.65 15.93 5.33
N GLU A 86 5.47 14.90 5.51
CA GLU A 86 5.27 13.89 6.56
C GLU A 86 5.45 14.44 7.97
N GLY A 87 6.26 15.49 8.12
CA GLY A 87 6.47 16.19 9.38
C GLY A 87 5.36 17.18 9.73
N GLU A 88 4.34 17.32 8.87
CA GLU A 88 3.29 18.32 9.04
C GLU A 88 1.97 17.70 9.54
N PRO A 89 1.18 18.45 10.33
CA PRO A 89 -0.24 18.12 10.54
C PRO A 89 -0.97 17.99 9.20
N LEU A 90 -1.91 17.04 9.11
CA LEU A 90 -2.66 16.77 7.88
C LEU A 90 -3.41 18.00 7.36
N GLU A 91 -3.88 18.86 8.27
CA GLU A 91 -4.53 20.12 7.96
C GLU A 91 -3.58 21.08 7.22
N ASN A 92 -2.29 21.10 7.59
CA ASN A 92 -1.29 21.93 6.94
C ASN A 92 -0.93 21.39 5.54
N VAL A 93 -0.95 20.06 5.38
CA VAL A 93 -0.80 19.41 4.05
C VAL A 93 -2.01 19.76 3.17
N CYS A 94 -3.23 19.73 3.70
CA CYS A 94 -4.43 20.20 2.98
C CYS A 94 -4.29 21.64 2.51
N GLN A 95 -3.85 22.54 3.40
CA GLN A 95 -3.66 23.97 3.07
C GLN A 95 -2.58 24.17 2.00
N ALA A 96 -1.46 23.44 2.10
CA ALA A 96 -0.37 23.50 1.13
C ALA A 96 -0.83 23.05 -0.27
N VAL A 97 -1.54 21.91 -0.34
CA VAL A 97 -2.07 21.41 -1.60
C VAL A 97 -3.16 22.33 -2.17
N ALA A 98 -4.05 22.88 -1.34
CA ALA A 98 -5.04 23.86 -1.78
C ALA A 98 -4.37 25.12 -2.37
N ALA A 99 -3.33 25.64 -1.72
CA ALA A 99 -2.57 26.80 -2.20
C ALA A 99 -1.87 26.50 -3.53
N GLN A 100 -1.26 25.33 -3.67
CA GLN A 100 -0.66 24.88 -4.93
C GLN A 100 -1.70 24.83 -6.05
N LEU A 101 -2.88 24.24 -5.83
CA LEU A 101 -3.93 24.15 -6.85
C LEU A 101 -4.48 25.53 -7.25
N THR A 102 -4.58 26.46 -6.30
CA THR A 102 -4.92 27.85 -6.59
C THR A 102 -3.87 28.50 -7.49
N GLN A 103 -2.58 28.29 -7.21
CA GLN A 103 -1.49 28.90 -7.97
C GLN A 103 -1.33 28.29 -9.37
N ASP A 104 -1.32 26.96 -9.45
CA ASP A 104 -0.97 26.24 -10.67
C ASP A 104 -2.15 26.15 -11.65
N LEU A 105 -3.39 26.13 -11.12
CA LEU A 105 -4.60 25.90 -11.91
C LEU A 105 -5.65 27.01 -11.78
N ALA A 106 -5.35 28.11 -11.07
CA ALA A 106 -6.29 29.22 -10.83
C ALA A 106 -7.63 28.79 -10.20
N LEU A 107 -7.62 27.72 -9.39
CA LEU A 107 -8.81 27.27 -8.67
C LEU A 107 -9.13 28.22 -7.50
N PRO A 108 -10.41 28.37 -7.10
CA PRO A 108 -10.74 29.11 -5.88
C PRO A 108 -10.24 28.35 -4.64
N SER A 109 -10.41 28.94 -3.45
CA SER A 109 -10.22 28.17 -2.22
C SER A 109 -11.27 27.05 -2.10
N PRO A 110 -10.91 25.84 -1.63
CA PRO A 110 -11.87 24.78 -1.38
C PRO A 110 -12.81 25.15 -0.23
N LEU A 111 -14.03 24.61 -0.27
CA LEU A 111 -15.01 24.69 0.81
C LEU A 111 -14.63 23.82 2.01
N ASP A 112 -13.99 22.69 1.73
CA ASP A 112 -13.51 21.75 2.73
C ASP A 112 -12.36 20.92 2.16
N ALA A 113 -11.46 20.44 3.02
CA ALA A 113 -10.33 19.62 2.61
C ALA A 113 -9.97 18.58 3.67
N ARG A 114 -9.68 17.35 3.24
CA ARG A 114 -9.26 16.25 4.11
C ARG A 114 -8.15 15.43 3.47
N ALA A 115 -7.07 15.25 4.21
CA ALA A 115 -5.98 14.35 3.82
C ALA A 115 -6.15 12.98 4.49
N ILE A 116 -5.79 11.94 3.74
CA ILE A 116 -5.58 10.59 4.24
C ILE A 116 -4.13 10.22 3.94
N ALA A 117 -3.38 9.81 4.95
CA ALA A 117 -2.00 9.37 4.83
C ALA A 117 -1.92 7.85 5.02
N GLU A 118 -1.57 7.12 3.97
CA GLU A 118 -1.18 5.72 4.11
C GLU A 118 0.34 5.66 4.18
N ARG A 119 0.88 5.47 5.40
CA ARG A 119 2.32 5.57 5.68
C ARG A 119 3.14 4.44 5.07
N ARG A 120 2.50 3.31 4.75
CA ARG A 120 3.14 2.14 4.14
C ARG A 120 2.35 1.71 2.90
N ALA A 121 2.08 2.67 2.02
CA ALA A 121 1.21 2.48 0.85
C ALA A 121 1.82 1.51 -0.16
N THR A 122 3.14 1.59 -0.36
CA THR A 122 3.89 0.66 -1.19
C THR A 122 5.23 0.38 -0.52
N PHE A 123 5.83 -0.78 -0.81
CA PHE A 123 7.25 -0.94 -0.53
C PHE A 123 8.06 -0.11 -1.53
N ALA A 124 9.23 0.36 -1.12
CA ALA A 124 10.13 1.11 -1.98
C ALA A 124 10.75 0.18 -3.03
N ALA A 125 10.45 0.42 -4.31
CA ALA A 125 10.97 -0.38 -5.43
C ALA A 125 12.43 -0.02 -5.76
N LEU A 126 13.31 -0.16 -4.78
CA LEU A 126 14.74 0.11 -4.91
C LEU A 126 15.42 -0.90 -5.83
N ILE A 127 16.52 -0.47 -6.46
CA ILE A 127 17.34 -1.33 -7.32
C ILE A 127 17.84 -2.53 -6.50
N ASN A 128 17.77 -3.73 -7.09
CA ASN A 128 18.22 -5.00 -6.49
C ASN A 128 17.47 -5.44 -5.22
N ILE A 129 16.28 -4.90 -4.96
CA ILE A 129 15.45 -5.40 -3.86
C ILE A 129 15.07 -6.87 -4.11
N LYS A 130 15.39 -7.73 -3.15
CA LYS A 130 15.03 -9.16 -3.21
C LYS A 130 13.59 -9.33 -2.79
N ARG A 131 12.77 -9.93 -3.66
CA ARG A 131 11.40 -10.32 -3.33
C ARG A 131 11.32 -11.83 -3.16
N PRO A 132 10.65 -12.34 -2.11
CA PRO A 132 10.59 -13.78 -1.88
C PRO A 132 9.61 -14.45 -2.85
N PRO A 133 9.83 -15.73 -3.20
CA PRO A 133 8.89 -16.49 -4.01
C PRO A 133 7.58 -16.76 -3.24
N ASN A 134 6.52 -17.12 -3.96
CA ASN A 134 5.23 -17.47 -3.36
C ASN A 134 5.28 -18.74 -2.49
N ARG A 135 6.12 -19.71 -2.87
CA ARG A 135 6.27 -20.98 -2.15
C ARG A 135 7.32 -20.78 -1.05
N THR A 136 6.99 -21.15 0.19
CA THR A 136 7.94 -21.08 1.32
C THR A 136 8.44 -22.46 1.69
N GLU A 137 9.53 -22.50 2.45
CA GLU A 137 10.09 -23.73 3.01
C GLU A 137 9.22 -24.35 4.12
N TRP A 138 8.18 -23.64 4.62
CA TRP A 138 7.29 -24.17 5.64
C TRP A 138 6.03 -24.79 5.00
N PRO A 139 5.79 -26.12 5.17
CA PRO A 139 4.64 -26.78 4.55
C PRO A 139 3.30 -26.16 4.98
N GLY A 140 2.41 -25.96 4.01
CA GLY A 140 1.11 -25.35 4.25
C GLY A 140 1.14 -23.82 4.42
N PHE A 141 2.31 -23.18 4.27
CA PHE A 141 2.45 -21.73 4.32
C PHE A 141 2.96 -21.17 2.98
N THR A 142 2.14 -20.36 2.31
CA THR A 142 2.46 -19.71 1.02
C THR A 142 2.22 -18.22 1.12
N LEU A 143 2.97 -17.44 0.35
CA LEU A 143 2.89 -15.98 0.30
C LEU A 143 2.10 -15.53 -0.91
N ALA A 144 1.33 -14.47 -0.77
CA ALA A 144 0.64 -13.79 -1.86
C ALA A 144 0.73 -12.27 -1.66
N GLY A 145 0.83 -11.55 -2.77
CA GLY A 145 0.91 -10.09 -2.80
C GLY A 145 1.82 -9.59 -3.91
N ASP A 146 1.68 -8.32 -4.24
CA ASP A 146 2.52 -7.60 -5.22
C ASP A 146 4.00 -7.47 -4.80
N TRP A 147 4.28 -7.67 -3.52
CA TRP A 147 5.60 -7.67 -2.92
C TRP A 147 6.39 -9.00 -3.07
N THR A 148 5.76 -10.07 -3.55
CA THR A 148 6.46 -11.33 -3.85
C THR A 148 7.20 -11.24 -5.18
N GLU A 149 8.08 -12.20 -5.45
CA GLU A 149 8.82 -12.30 -6.71
C GLU A 149 7.87 -12.25 -7.93
N SER A 150 8.17 -11.37 -8.88
CA SER A 150 7.34 -11.13 -10.07
C SER A 150 8.15 -10.39 -11.14
N ASP A 151 7.85 -10.64 -12.41
CA ASP A 151 8.41 -9.82 -13.52
C ASP A 151 7.79 -8.42 -13.58
N TYR A 152 6.71 -8.19 -12.84
CA TYR A 152 6.02 -6.91 -12.75
C TYR A 152 6.45 -6.13 -11.50
N PRO A 153 6.37 -4.78 -11.54
CA PRO A 153 6.50 -3.96 -10.33
C PRO A 153 5.35 -4.22 -9.34
N SER A 154 5.32 -3.52 -8.20
CA SER A 154 4.24 -3.63 -7.22
C SER A 154 2.94 -3.05 -7.79
N THR A 155 2.10 -3.90 -8.40
CA THR A 155 0.87 -3.50 -9.08
C THR A 155 -0.26 -4.46 -8.78
N LEU A 156 -1.48 -4.08 -9.15
CA LEU A 156 -2.64 -4.96 -9.00
C LEU A 156 -2.48 -6.25 -9.83
N GLU A 157 -1.87 -6.18 -11.00
CA GLU A 157 -1.60 -7.35 -11.85
C GLU A 157 -0.61 -8.30 -11.18
N SER A 158 0.46 -7.78 -10.55
CA SER A 158 1.42 -8.62 -9.83
C SER A 158 0.79 -9.24 -8.59
N ALA A 159 -0.03 -8.50 -7.83
CA ALA A 159 -0.81 -9.04 -6.71
C ALA A 159 -1.73 -10.20 -7.14
N VAL A 160 -2.49 -10.01 -8.23
CA VAL A 160 -3.42 -11.04 -8.74
C VAL A 160 -2.67 -12.27 -9.22
N ARG A 161 -1.58 -12.09 -9.98
CA ARG A 161 -0.75 -13.22 -10.46
C ARG A 161 -0.11 -13.98 -9.31
N SER A 162 0.48 -13.25 -8.36
CA SER A 162 1.06 -13.80 -7.13
C SER A 162 0.03 -14.61 -6.34
N GLY A 163 -1.17 -14.08 -6.13
CA GLY A 163 -2.25 -14.81 -5.44
C GLY A 163 -2.64 -16.12 -6.14
N ARG A 164 -2.67 -16.14 -7.47
CA ARG A 164 -2.92 -17.37 -8.24
C ARG A 164 -1.78 -18.38 -8.07
N SER A 165 -0.52 -17.93 -8.15
CA SER A 165 0.65 -18.79 -7.94
C SER A 165 0.67 -19.40 -6.53
N ALA A 166 0.35 -18.60 -5.51
CA ALA A 166 0.23 -19.08 -4.13
C ALA A 166 -0.86 -20.17 -4.00
N ALA A 167 -2.03 -19.95 -4.58
CA ALA A 167 -3.12 -20.91 -4.56
C ALA A 167 -2.75 -22.23 -5.26
N HIS A 168 -2.07 -22.15 -6.41
CA HIS A 168 -1.58 -23.34 -7.12
C HIS A 168 -0.56 -24.11 -6.27
N ALA A 169 0.38 -23.41 -5.62
CA ALA A 169 1.37 -24.04 -4.74
C ALA A 169 0.73 -24.80 -3.57
N VAL A 170 -0.35 -24.27 -3.00
CA VAL A 170 -1.14 -24.96 -1.96
C VAL A 170 -1.78 -26.23 -2.52
N ILE A 171 -2.44 -26.17 -3.69
CA ILE A 171 -3.09 -27.33 -4.31
C ILE A 171 -2.08 -28.44 -4.59
N GLU A 172 -0.95 -28.13 -5.23
CA GLU A 172 0.12 -29.10 -5.51
C GLU A 172 0.69 -29.75 -4.25
N SER A 173 0.79 -28.99 -3.15
CA SER A 173 1.29 -29.51 -1.86
C SER A 173 0.32 -30.48 -1.18
N ARG A 174 -0.98 -30.37 -1.47
CA ARG A 174 -2.02 -31.27 -0.93
C ARG A 174 -2.06 -32.59 -1.69
N ASP A 175 -1.80 -32.56 -2.99
CA ASP A 175 -1.83 -33.75 -3.85
C ASP A 175 -0.52 -34.55 -3.81
N SER A 176 0.51 -34.01 -3.17
CA SER A 176 1.75 -34.72 -2.87
C SER A 176 1.56 -35.66 -1.66
N PRO A 177 1.88 -36.96 -1.75
CA PRO A 177 1.75 -37.86 -0.61
C PRO A 177 2.65 -37.37 0.53
N VAL A 178 2.05 -37.04 1.67
CA VAL A 178 2.78 -36.68 2.90
C VAL A 178 3.64 -37.88 3.30
N SER A 179 4.96 -37.77 3.11
CA SER A 179 5.90 -38.73 3.71
C SER A 179 5.80 -38.59 5.23
N SER A 180 5.35 -39.64 5.89
CA SER A 180 5.04 -39.70 7.33
C SER A 180 6.26 -39.62 8.26
N LYS A 181 7.36 -39.00 7.83
CA LYS A 181 8.56 -38.82 8.64
C LYS A 181 8.68 -37.35 9.02
N GLN A 182 8.60 -37.09 10.33
CA GLN A 182 8.75 -35.79 11.02
C GLN A 182 7.48 -34.94 11.19
N VAL A 183 6.51 -35.48 11.93
CA VAL A 183 5.73 -34.64 12.86
C VAL A 183 5.99 -35.18 14.26
N SER A 184 7.03 -34.69 14.94
CA SER A 184 7.11 -34.85 16.39
C SER A 184 6.13 -33.86 17.00
N ALA A 185 5.03 -34.38 17.54
CA ALA A 185 4.04 -33.57 18.24
C ALA A 185 4.70 -32.86 19.43
N SER A 186 4.81 -31.53 19.36
CA SER A 186 4.97 -30.71 20.56
C SER A 186 3.63 -30.70 21.31
N PRO A 187 3.60 -30.80 22.66
CA PRO A 187 2.34 -30.89 23.38
C PRO A 187 1.52 -29.63 23.15
N ARG A 188 0.24 -29.82 22.83
CA ARG A 188 -0.75 -28.78 22.55
C ARG A 188 -0.70 -27.67 23.61
N GLY A 189 -0.27 -26.47 23.23
CA GLY A 189 -0.63 -25.26 23.97
C GLY A 189 -2.13 -25.01 23.76
N GLU A 190 -2.90 -25.05 24.85
CA GLU A 190 -4.31 -24.70 24.83
C GLU A 190 -4.50 -23.24 24.39
N PHE A 191 -5.11 -23.03 23.23
CA PHE A 191 -5.66 -21.73 22.85
C PHE A 191 -6.95 -21.51 23.65
N LYS A 192 -6.86 -20.67 24.69
CA LYS A 192 -8.03 -20.19 25.42
C LYS A 192 -8.63 -19.02 24.64
N LEU A 193 -9.84 -19.18 24.13
CA LEU A 193 -10.64 -18.05 23.62
C LEU A 193 -10.87 -17.07 24.77
N LEU A 194 -10.40 -15.83 24.60
CA LEU A 194 -10.88 -14.70 25.39
C LEU A 194 -12.25 -14.30 24.82
N SER A 195 -13.31 -14.79 25.44
CA SER A 195 -14.64 -14.21 25.33
C SER A 195 -14.90 -13.32 26.54
N ASP A 196 -15.30 -12.07 26.26
CA ASP A 196 -16.02 -11.10 27.09
C ASP A 196 -15.43 -10.70 28.45
N ARG A 197 -14.78 -9.52 28.49
CA ARG A 197 -15.16 -8.35 29.33
C ARG A 197 -14.61 -7.07 28.72
#